data_AF-A0A9D5CYA3-F1
#
_entry.id   AF-A0A9D5CYA3-F1
#
_cell.length_a   1.000
_cell.length_b   1.000
_cell.length_c   1.000
_cell.angle_alpha   90.00
_cell.angle_beta   90.00
_cell.angle_gamma   90.00
#
_symmetry.space_group_name_H-M   'P 1'
#
loop_
_entity.id
_entity.type
_entity.pdbx_description
1 polymer ?
#
loop_
_entity_poly.entity_id
_entity_poly.type
_entity_poly.pdbx_seq_one_letter_code
_entity_poly.pdbx_strand_id
1 'polypeptide(L)'
;MAAAFTLDLPRFMVLSSNDRNDYMGYSRGKEGHGYLAFVETQVVSPYAKFEVERADEDGLVHIRSCQNNKYWVRTKNVSITGNTAEQYWITSTAKKPENDQSKESCTLFKPITVDAATNTFRIMHVQSGCYLCLWPLDKGVFSRCVLANYKVFDDQKLDIFKTIDWNSLVILPKYLAFKGDNGQYLCLRQIERHPYLQFSTDDIGDPTVAFENFTTQDGTLRIKSSYNNQIWARPELDLGRFLRWR
;
A
#
# COMPACT_ATOMS: atom_id res chain seq x y z
N MET A 1 16.32 33.40 -0.76
CA MET A 1 16.67 32.06 -1.28
C MET A 1 15.80 31.08 -0.50
N ALA A 2 14.73 30.57 -1.09
CA ALA A 2 13.85 29.63 -0.40
C ALA A 2 14.53 28.26 -0.39
N ALA A 3 14.75 27.68 0.80
CA ALA A 3 15.19 26.30 0.91
C ALA A 3 14.15 25.43 0.20
N ALA A 4 14.54 24.78 -0.89
CA ALA A 4 13.73 23.73 -1.49
C ALA A 4 13.66 22.61 -0.46
N PHE A 5 12.51 22.46 0.21
CA PHE A 5 12.23 21.26 0.98
C PHE A 5 12.15 20.11 -0.01
N THR A 6 13.26 19.40 -0.18
CA THR A 6 13.27 18.11 -0.87
C THR A 6 12.35 17.17 -0.10
N LEU A 7 11.30 16.68 -0.76
CA LEU A 7 10.40 15.69 -0.17
C LEU A 7 11.20 14.44 0.17
N ASP A 8 11.30 14.11 1.45
CA ASP A 8 11.98 12.88 1.87
C ASP A 8 10.98 11.72 1.84
N LEU A 9 10.92 11.03 0.70
CA LEU A 9 10.10 9.83 0.57
C LEU A 9 10.72 8.68 1.40
N PRO A 10 9.89 7.86 2.07
CA PRO A 10 10.38 6.64 2.71
C PRO A 10 11.11 5.76 1.70
N ARG A 11 12.24 5.16 2.11
CA ARG A 11 12.96 4.18 1.29
C ARG A 11 12.02 3.05 0.83
N PHE A 12 11.14 2.58 1.71
CA PHE A 12 10.10 1.63 1.35
C PHE A 12 8.74 2.29 1.56
N MET A 13 7.96 2.40 0.50
CA MET A 13 6.69 3.10 0.52
C MET A 13 5.55 2.26 -0.02
N VAL A 14 4.35 2.60 0.45
CA VAL A 14 3.06 2.26 -0.16
C VAL A 14 2.41 3.54 -0.64
N LEU A 15 1.73 3.47 -1.78
CA LEU A 15 1.00 4.60 -2.34
C LEU A 15 -0.49 4.32 -2.30
N SER A 16 -1.26 5.31 -1.84
CA SER A 16 -2.71 5.34 -2.01
C SER A 16 -3.10 6.55 -2.87
N SER A 17 -4.21 6.40 -3.59
CA SER A 17 -4.83 7.51 -4.31
C SER A 17 -5.76 8.29 -3.37
N ASN A 18 -6.17 9.48 -3.77
CA ASN A 18 -7.05 10.33 -2.95
C ASN A 18 -8.55 10.00 -3.09
N ASP A 19 -8.92 9.15 -4.06
CA ASP A 19 -10.33 8.84 -4.39
C ASP A 19 -10.90 7.66 -3.61
N ARG A 20 -10.08 6.63 -3.33
CA ARG A 20 -10.50 5.36 -2.70
C ARG A 20 -9.36 4.77 -1.86
N ASN A 21 -9.71 3.88 -0.92
CA ASN A 21 -8.75 3.18 -0.06
C ASN A 21 -8.07 1.98 -0.75
N ASP A 22 -7.67 2.15 -2.01
CA ASP A 22 -6.90 1.14 -2.74
C ASP A 22 -5.43 1.55 -2.76
N TYR A 23 -4.54 0.57 -2.79
CA TYR A 23 -3.11 0.76 -2.82
C TYR A 23 -2.54 0.43 -4.20
N MET A 24 -1.53 1.19 -4.59
CA MET A 24 -0.84 0.95 -5.85
C MET A 24 -0.11 -0.38 -5.78
N GLY A 25 -0.27 -1.20 -6.81
CA GLY A 25 0.54 -2.37 -7.09
C GLY A 25 0.85 -2.42 -8.58
N TYR A 26 1.10 -3.62 -9.10
CA TYR A 26 1.11 -3.84 -10.55
C TYR A 26 0.13 -4.93 -10.95
N SER A 27 -0.56 -4.72 -12.07
CA SER A 27 -1.50 -5.67 -12.64
C SER A 27 -0.78 -6.94 -13.07
N ARG A 28 -1.43 -8.08 -12.80
CA ARG A 28 -0.92 -9.43 -13.04
C ARG A 28 -1.75 -10.18 -14.08
N GLY A 29 -2.79 -9.54 -14.62
CA GLY A 29 -3.62 -10.11 -15.68
C GLY A 29 -2.83 -10.24 -17.00
N LYS A 30 -3.21 -11.19 -17.86
CA LYS A 30 -2.49 -11.49 -19.11
C LYS A 30 -2.25 -10.25 -19.99
N GLU A 31 -3.25 -9.39 -20.13
CA GLU A 31 -3.17 -8.21 -21.01
C GLU A 31 -2.59 -6.97 -20.31
N GLY A 32 -2.69 -6.89 -18.97
CA GLY A 32 -2.23 -5.76 -18.16
C GLY A 32 -0.94 -6.02 -17.38
N HIS A 33 -0.24 -7.12 -17.65
CA HIS A 33 0.87 -7.55 -16.81
C HIS A 33 1.97 -6.48 -16.70
N GLY A 34 2.25 -6.06 -15.47
CA GLY A 34 3.29 -5.09 -15.14
C GLY A 34 2.82 -3.63 -15.12
N TYR A 35 1.60 -3.31 -15.56
CA TYR A 35 1.06 -1.95 -15.47
C TYR A 35 0.81 -1.58 -14.01
N LEU A 36 1.24 -0.40 -13.60
CA LEU A 36 0.93 0.08 -12.25
C LEU A 36 -0.54 0.44 -12.16
N ALA A 37 -1.19 -0.02 -11.09
CA ALA A 37 -2.61 0.19 -10.88
C ALA A 37 -2.98 0.21 -9.40
N PHE A 38 -4.03 0.95 -9.04
CA PHE A 38 -4.60 0.96 -7.69
C PHE A 38 -5.60 -0.18 -7.54
N VAL A 39 -5.08 -1.37 -7.25
CA VAL A 39 -5.84 -2.64 -7.21
C VAL A 39 -5.61 -3.44 -5.94
N GLU A 40 -4.63 -3.06 -5.12
CA GLU A 40 -4.34 -3.77 -3.89
C GLU A 40 -5.27 -3.28 -2.77
N THR A 41 -6.00 -4.20 -2.14
CA THR A 41 -7.01 -3.85 -1.12
C THR A 41 -6.45 -3.82 0.30
N GLN A 42 -5.17 -4.12 0.48
CA GLN A 42 -4.50 -4.15 1.78
C GLN A 42 -3.16 -3.41 1.69
N VAL A 43 -2.90 -2.53 2.66
CA VAL A 43 -1.65 -1.75 2.74
C VAL A 43 -0.42 -2.65 2.87
N VAL A 44 -0.58 -3.80 3.54
CA VAL A 44 0.46 -4.81 3.75
C VAL A 44 0.58 -5.80 2.58
N SER A 45 -0.11 -5.56 1.46
CA SER A 45 0.01 -6.41 0.29
C SER A 45 1.49 -6.47 -0.15
N PRO A 46 2.05 -7.66 -0.37
CA PRO A 46 3.42 -7.80 -0.85
C PRO A 46 3.65 -7.00 -2.14
N TYR A 47 2.63 -6.90 -3.00
CA TYR A 47 2.66 -6.19 -4.28
C TYR A 47 2.55 -4.67 -4.16
N ALA A 48 2.13 -4.15 -3.01
CA ALA A 48 2.01 -2.72 -2.76
C ALA A 48 3.30 -2.06 -2.26
N LYS A 49 4.33 -2.86 -1.98
CA LYS A 49 5.63 -2.40 -1.50
C LYS A 49 6.54 -1.96 -2.66
N PHE A 50 6.93 -0.69 -2.64
CA PHE A 50 7.92 -0.14 -3.56
C PHE A 50 9.16 0.34 -2.80
N GLU A 51 10.33 0.20 -3.44
CA GLU A 51 11.57 0.79 -2.96
C GLU A 51 11.87 2.05 -3.76
N VAL A 52 12.16 3.13 -3.04
CA VAL A 52 12.61 4.42 -3.57
C VAL A 52 14.13 4.46 -3.44
N GLU A 53 14.79 4.65 -4.57
CA GLU A 53 16.24 4.79 -4.65
C GLU A 53 16.57 6.20 -5.12
N ARG A 54 17.34 6.96 -4.33
CA ARG A 54 17.77 8.31 -4.72
C ARG A 54 18.74 8.19 -5.91
N ALA A 55 18.49 8.96 -6.96
CA ALA A 55 19.32 8.98 -8.15
C ALA A 55 20.35 10.13 -8.12
N ASP A 56 20.00 11.26 -7.51
CA ASP A 56 20.86 12.44 -7.36
C ASP A 56 20.52 13.25 -6.09
N GLU A 57 21.24 14.36 -5.91
CA GLU A 57 21.02 15.33 -4.82
C GLU A 57 19.83 16.26 -5.08
N ASP A 58 19.36 16.36 -6.33
CA ASP A 58 18.25 17.22 -6.75
C ASP A 58 16.86 16.63 -6.44
N GLY A 59 16.84 15.45 -5.79
CA GLY A 59 15.63 14.77 -5.36
C GLY A 59 15.00 13.92 -6.46
N LEU A 60 15.72 13.59 -7.53
CA LEU A 60 15.27 12.60 -8.49
C LEU A 60 15.41 11.19 -7.90
N VAL A 61 14.45 10.34 -8.23
CA VAL A 61 14.39 8.98 -7.70
C VAL A 61 14.12 7.96 -8.79
N HIS A 62 14.63 6.76 -8.57
CA HIS A 62 14.09 5.55 -9.16
C HIS A 62 13.10 4.92 -8.20
N ILE A 63 12.09 4.27 -8.76
CA ILE A 63 11.11 3.52 -7.97
C ILE A 63 11.04 2.12 -8.56
N ARG A 64 11.14 1.09 -7.71
CA ARG A 64 10.99 -0.31 -8.14
C ARG A 64 10.05 -1.08 -7.24
N SER A 65 9.34 -2.06 -7.81
CA SER A 65 8.53 -2.98 -7.01
C SER A 65 9.44 -3.94 -6.26
N CYS A 66 9.19 -4.11 -4.97
CA CYS A 66 9.94 -5.08 -4.16
C CYS A 66 9.60 -6.54 -4.52
N GLN A 67 8.48 -6.81 -5.22
CA GLN A 67 8.10 -8.17 -5.59
C GLN A 67 8.82 -8.69 -6.82
N ASN A 68 8.78 -7.92 -7.90
CA ASN A 68 9.36 -8.35 -9.18
C ASN A 68 10.78 -7.79 -9.39
N ASN A 69 11.25 -6.91 -8.50
CA ASN A 69 12.52 -6.19 -8.55
C ASN A 69 12.73 -5.40 -9.85
N LYS A 70 11.66 -4.87 -10.44
CA LYS A 70 11.68 -4.09 -11.67
C LYS A 70 11.31 -2.64 -11.42
N TYR A 71 12.04 -1.77 -12.11
CA TYR A 71 11.89 -0.33 -12.07
C TYR A 71 10.67 0.12 -12.84
N TRP A 72 10.11 1.23 -12.36
CA TRP A 72 9.06 1.95 -13.04
C TRP A 72 9.61 2.59 -14.31
N VAL A 73 8.86 2.48 -15.39
CA VAL A 73 9.22 3.04 -16.70
C VAL A 73 7.96 3.48 -17.42
N ARG A 74 8.05 4.57 -18.19
CA ARG A 74 6.97 5.00 -19.06
C ARG A 74 6.91 4.09 -20.30
N THR A 75 5.75 3.52 -20.57
CA THR A 75 5.54 2.58 -21.68
C THR A 75 4.46 3.12 -22.60
N LYS A 76 4.77 3.19 -23.89
CA LYS A 76 3.81 3.56 -24.93
C LYS A 76 2.96 2.34 -25.31
N ASN A 77 1.65 2.45 -25.18
CA ASN A 77 0.70 1.47 -25.65
C ASN A 77 -0.63 2.15 -26.04
N VAL A 78 -0.81 2.34 -27.35
CA VAL A 78 -2.00 2.96 -27.94
C VAL A 78 -3.17 1.98 -28.07
N SER A 79 -2.90 0.66 -28.07
CA SER A 79 -3.95 -0.35 -28.28
C SER A 79 -4.88 -0.50 -27.07
N ILE A 80 -4.57 0.13 -25.95
CA ILE A 80 -5.37 0.04 -24.71
C ILE A 80 -6.69 0.78 -24.85
N THR A 81 -6.67 2.02 -25.32
CA THR A 81 -7.88 2.84 -25.44
C THR A 81 -8.16 3.28 -26.87
N GLY A 82 -7.22 3.10 -27.80
CA GLY A 82 -7.30 3.65 -29.14
C GLY A 82 -7.20 5.19 -29.19
N ASN A 83 -7.02 5.85 -28.04
CA ASN A 83 -6.92 7.29 -27.92
C ASN A 83 -5.45 7.71 -27.78
N THR A 84 -4.98 8.60 -28.65
CA THR A 84 -3.60 9.13 -28.61
C THR A 84 -3.32 9.97 -27.37
N ALA A 85 -4.35 10.49 -26.70
CA ALA A 85 -4.25 11.17 -25.42
C ALA A 85 -4.01 10.22 -24.23
N GLU A 86 -4.08 8.90 -24.46
CA GLU A 86 -4.07 7.84 -23.42
C GLU A 86 -3.07 6.72 -23.74
N GLN A 87 -1.97 7.08 -24.41
CA GLN A 87 -1.01 6.08 -24.90
C GLN A 87 0.19 5.85 -23.99
N TYR A 88 0.52 6.74 -23.06
CA TYR A 88 1.67 6.54 -22.16
C TYR A 88 1.22 6.14 -20.75
N TRP A 89 1.65 4.95 -20.34
CA TRP A 89 1.34 4.32 -19.06
C TRP A 89 2.61 4.12 -18.24
N ILE A 90 2.50 3.93 -16.93
CA ILE A 90 3.63 3.51 -16.10
C ILE A 90 3.56 2.00 -15.84
N THR A 91 4.68 1.32 -16.06
CA THR A 91 4.81 -0.11 -15.81
C THR A 91 6.02 -0.40 -14.93
N SER A 92 5.95 -1.47 -14.13
CA SER A 92 7.08 -2.03 -13.38
C SER A 92 7.72 -3.15 -14.18
N THR A 93 8.45 -2.79 -15.24
CA THR A 93 9.00 -3.75 -16.22
C THR A 93 10.49 -3.57 -16.52
N ALA A 94 11.08 -2.41 -16.21
CA ALA A 94 12.48 -2.13 -16.47
C ALA A 94 13.39 -2.95 -15.53
N LYS A 95 14.42 -3.60 -16.10
CA LYS A 95 15.31 -4.51 -15.34
C LYS A 95 16.42 -3.77 -14.58
N LYS A 96 16.72 -2.53 -14.95
CA LYS A 96 17.80 -1.71 -14.43
C LYS A 96 17.35 -0.24 -14.41
N PRO A 97 17.91 0.60 -13.53
CA PRO A 97 17.70 2.03 -13.60
C PRO A 97 18.38 2.61 -14.86
N GLU A 98 17.81 3.70 -15.36
CA GLU A 98 18.28 4.48 -16.50
C GLU A 98 18.16 5.98 -16.15
N ASN A 99 19.31 6.66 -16.16
CA ASN A 99 19.48 8.06 -15.77
C ASN A 99 19.48 9.02 -16.96
N ASP A 100 19.67 8.51 -18.18
CA ASP A 100 19.70 9.34 -19.37
C ASP A 100 18.30 9.91 -19.65
N GLN A 101 18.12 11.20 -19.33
CA GLN A 101 16.87 11.93 -19.50
C GLN A 101 16.49 12.11 -20.97
N SER A 102 17.35 11.79 -21.94
CA SER A 102 17.00 11.81 -23.37
C SER A 102 16.30 10.54 -23.84
N LYS A 103 16.48 9.41 -23.13
CA LYS A 103 15.94 8.10 -23.53
C LYS A 103 14.50 7.92 -23.08
N GLU A 104 13.67 7.36 -23.95
CA GLU A 104 12.30 6.95 -23.58
C GLU A 104 12.27 5.91 -22.46
N SER A 105 13.35 5.13 -22.31
CA SER A 105 13.53 4.15 -21.23
C SER A 105 13.97 4.76 -19.90
N CYS A 106 14.05 6.09 -19.79
CA CYS A 106 14.37 6.78 -18.54
C CYS A 106 13.46 6.30 -17.40
N THR A 107 14.05 6.11 -16.23
CA THR A 107 13.36 5.62 -15.03
C THR A 107 13.40 6.62 -13.89
N LEU A 108 13.75 7.87 -14.19
CA LEU A 108 13.80 8.95 -13.23
C LEU A 108 12.40 9.56 -13.05
N PHE A 109 12.04 9.72 -11.78
CA PHE A 109 10.84 10.40 -11.36
C PHE A 109 11.19 11.52 -10.40
N LYS A 110 10.39 12.58 -10.43
CA LYS A 110 10.49 13.73 -9.53
C LYS A 110 9.24 13.79 -8.64
N PRO A 111 9.35 13.44 -7.35
CA PRO A 111 8.30 13.70 -6.37
C PRO A 111 8.17 15.20 -6.10
N ILE A 112 6.95 15.71 -6.05
CA ILE A 112 6.66 17.13 -5.84
C ILE A 112 5.61 17.24 -4.74
N THR A 113 6.01 17.77 -3.58
CA THR A 113 5.12 17.96 -2.43
C THR A 113 3.89 18.80 -2.82
N VAL A 114 2.71 18.32 -2.43
CA VAL A 114 1.47 19.09 -2.49
C VAL A 114 1.14 19.63 -1.10
N ASP A 115 1.11 18.74 -0.10
CA ASP A 115 0.93 19.09 1.30
C ASP A 115 1.71 18.13 2.20
N ALA A 116 2.68 18.69 2.93
CA ALA A 116 3.55 17.96 3.84
C ALA A 116 2.79 17.44 5.08
N ALA A 117 1.74 18.13 5.55
CA ALA A 117 0.99 17.70 6.73
C ALA A 117 0.20 16.41 6.48
N THR A 118 -0.24 16.21 5.23
CA THR A 118 -1.00 15.03 4.80
C THR A 118 -0.15 13.99 4.08
N ASN A 119 1.16 14.22 3.94
CA ASN A 119 2.09 13.40 3.15
C ASN A 119 1.61 13.19 1.70
N THR A 120 1.06 14.24 1.09
CA THR A 120 0.54 14.20 -0.29
C THR A 120 1.49 14.86 -1.28
N PHE A 121 1.61 14.26 -2.46
CA PHE A 121 2.57 14.67 -3.48
C PHE A 121 2.12 14.24 -4.88
N ARG A 122 2.73 14.86 -5.89
CA ARG A 122 2.66 14.45 -7.29
C ARG A 122 3.95 13.76 -7.69
N ILE A 123 3.88 12.96 -8.75
CA ILE A 123 5.06 12.33 -9.34
C ILE A 123 5.14 12.75 -10.81
N MET A 124 6.27 13.32 -11.22
CA MET A 124 6.55 13.65 -12.61
C MET A 124 7.55 12.64 -13.19
N HIS A 125 7.26 12.10 -14.37
CA HIS A 125 8.24 11.34 -15.14
C HIS A 125 9.23 12.31 -15.82
N VAL A 126 10.52 12.20 -15.48
CA VAL A 126 11.52 13.24 -15.79
C VAL A 126 11.69 13.44 -17.29
N GLN A 127 11.87 12.37 -18.08
CA GLN A 127 12.14 12.51 -19.52
C GLN A 127 11.00 13.17 -20.30
N SER A 128 9.73 12.94 -19.94
CA SER A 128 8.62 13.59 -20.64
C SER A 128 8.17 14.89 -20.00
N GLY A 129 8.45 15.09 -18.72
CA GLY A 129 7.81 16.13 -17.90
C GLY A 129 6.32 15.90 -17.67
N CYS A 130 5.81 14.68 -17.91
CA CYS A 130 4.40 14.35 -17.68
C CYS A 130 4.17 13.91 -16.24
N TYR A 131 3.06 14.32 -15.65
CA TYR A 131 2.62 13.89 -14.35
C TYR A 131 1.96 12.51 -14.42
N LEU A 132 2.21 11.71 -13.39
CA LEU A 132 1.50 10.46 -13.17
C LEU A 132 0.07 10.79 -12.74
N CYS A 133 -0.90 10.17 -13.38
CA CYS A 133 -2.31 10.38 -13.11
C CYS A 133 -3.05 9.04 -13.11
N LEU A 134 -3.92 8.83 -12.12
CA LEU A 134 -4.79 7.67 -12.07
C LEU A 134 -5.82 7.73 -13.19
N TRP A 135 -5.90 6.68 -14.01
CA TRP A 135 -6.95 6.54 -15.02
C TRP A 135 -8.26 6.07 -14.37
N PRO A 136 -9.33 6.88 -14.37
CA PRO A 136 -10.52 6.64 -13.54
C PRO A 136 -11.51 5.61 -14.10
N LEU A 137 -11.32 5.11 -15.32
CA LEU A 137 -12.30 4.22 -15.93
C LEU A 137 -12.34 2.85 -15.23
N ASP A 138 -13.44 2.59 -14.50
CA ASP A 138 -13.69 1.33 -13.79
C ASP A 138 -14.01 0.13 -14.72
N LYS A 139 -13.92 0.29 -16.04
CA LYS A 139 -14.26 -0.76 -17.03
C LYS A 139 -13.06 -1.11 -17.90
N GLY A 140 -12.61 -2.36 -17.80
CA GLY A 140 -11.58 -2.94 -18.68
C GLY A 140 -10.32 -3.39 -17.94
N VAL A 141 -9.40 -4.02 -18.68
CA VAL A 141 -8.19 -4.63 -18.12
C VAL A 141 -7.19 -3.61 -17.56
N PHE A 142 -7.34 -2.35 -17.95
CA PHE A 142 -6.50 -1.22 -17.53
C PHE A 142 -7.23 -0.26 -16.58
N SER A 143 -8.31 -0.74 -15.98
CA SER A 143 -9.00 -0.02 -14.91
C SER A 143 -8.01 0.36 -13.81
N ARG A 144 -8.09 1.62 -13.37
CA ARG A 144 -7.25 2.19 -12.31
C ARG A 144 -5.75 2.11 -12.56
N CYS A 145 -5.31 2.00 -13.82
CA CYS A 145 -3.90 2.05 -14.20
C CYS A 145 -3.36 3.50 -14.16
N VAL A 146 -2.04 3.63 -14.06
CA VAL A 146 -1.36 4.93 -13.98
C VAL A 146 -0.91 5.39 -15.36
N LEU A 147 -1.38 6.57 -15.77
CA LEU A 147 -1.00 7.28 -16.99
C LEU A 147 0.10 8.29 -16.76
N ALA A 148 0.81 8.64 -17.82
CA ALA A 148 1.79 9.74 -17.85
C ALA A 148 1.77 10.47 -19.21
N ASN A 149 0.61 11.02 -19.59
CA ASN A 149 0.43 11.76 -20.85
C ASN A 149 0.47 13.28 -20.70
N TYR A 150 0.10 13.82 -19.54
CA TYR A 150 -0.19 15.24 -19.39
C TYR A 150 0.90 15.98 -18.62
N LYS A 151 1.27 17.17 -19.11
CA LYS A 151 2.23 18.09 -18.46
C LYS A 151 1.57 19.12 -17.54
N VAL A 152 0.27 19.00 -17.35
CA VAL A 152 -0.54 19.85 -16.49
C VAL A 152 -1.08 19.01 -15.35
N PHE A 153 -1.42 19.66 -14.24
CA PHE A 153 -2.07 19.01 -13.12
C PHE A 153 -3.47 18.55 -13.50
N ASP A 154 -3.93 17.48 -12.88
CA ASP A 154 -5.27 16.97 -13.08
C ASP A 154 -6.29 17.75 -12.23
N ASP A 155 -7.34 18.27 -12.87
CA ASP A 155 -8.37 19.07 -12.20
C ASP A 155 -9.19 18.24 -11.19
N GLN A 156 -9.27 16.92 -11.40
CA GLN A 156 -9.95 15.98 -10.50
C GLN A 156 -9.04 15.47 -9.38
N LYS A 157 -7.78 15.95 -9.33
CA LYS A 157 -6.76 15.57 -8.33
C LYS A 157 -6.38 14.09 -8.37
N LEU A 158 -6.55 13.43 -9.52
CA LEU A 158 -6.16 12.04 -9.76
C LEU A 158 -4.63 11.88 -9.93
N ASP A 159 -3.89 12.99 -9.94
CA ASP A 159 -2.44 13.08 -9.95
C ASP A 159 -1.81 13.23 -8.55
N ILE A 160 -2.64 13.31 -7.50
CA ILE A 160 -2.20 13.43 -6.11
C ILE A 160 -2.21 12.05 -5.43
N PHE A 161 -1.05 11.68 -4.88
CA PHE A 161 -0.85 10.45 -4.15
C PHE A 161 -0.48 10.73 -2.70
N LYS A 162 -0.80 9.78 -1.83
CA LYS A 162 -0.36 9.78 -0.42
C LYS A 162 0.64 8.66 -0.22
N THR A 163 1.72 8.95 0.51
CA THR A 163 2.71 7.93 0.89
C THR A 163 2.47 7.41 2.30
N ILE A 164 2.74 6.12 2.49
CA ILE A 164 2.78 5.45 3.79
C ILE A 164 4.15 4.79 3.87
N ASP A 165 4.89 5.05 4.95
CA ASP A 165 6.16 4.38 5.21
C ASP A 165 5.90 2.90 5.53
N TRP A 166 6.39 2.00 4.67
CA TRP A 166 6.24 0.56 4.86
C TRP A 166 6.86 0.09 6.18
N ASN A 167 7.98 0.69 6.60
CA ASN A 167 8.66 0.30 7.83
C ASN A 167 7.91 0.74 9.09
N SER A 168 6.94 1.65 8.96
CA SER A 168 6.06 2.03 10.06
C SER A 168 4.90 1.05 10.27
N LEU A 169 4.67 0.12 9.34
CA LEU A 169 3.59 -0.86 9.41
C LEU A 169 3.90 -1.99 10.39
N VAL A 170 2.91 -2.34 11.22
CA VAL A 170 2.97 -3.52 12.09
C VAL A 170 2.34 -4.71 11.35
N ILE A 171 3.18 -5.65 10.92
CA ILE A 171 2.75 -6.85 10.20
C ILE A 171 2.87 -8.06 11.13
N LEU A 172 1.73 -8.63 11.53
CA LEU A 172 1.69 -9.79 12.41
C LEU A 172 1.44 -11.09 11.62
N PRO A 173 2.00 -12.24 12.04
CA PRO A 173 1.60 -13.55 11.53
C PRO A 173 0.09 -13.80 11.66
N LYS A 174 -0.47 -14.63 10.77
CA LYS A 174 -1.91 -14.93 10.78
C LYS A 174 -2.37 -15.52 12.11
N TYR A 175 -1.60 -16.46 12.66
CA TYR A 175 -1.88 -17.08 13.95
C TYR A 175 -0.90 -16.59 15.00
N LEU A 176 -1.42 -16.23 16.17
CA LEU A 176 -0.69 -15.61 17.26
C LEU A 176 -1.07 -16.27 18.59
N ALA A 177 -0.13 -16.29 19.51
CA ALA A 177 -0.35 -16.53 20.93
C ALA A 177 0.31 -15.38 21.70
N PHE A 178 -0.37 -14.87 22.73
CA PHE A 178 0.13 -13.76 23.55
C PHE A 178 0.56 -14.31 24.90
N LYS A 179 1.77 -13.98 25.36
CA LYS A 179 2.28 -14.38 26.68
C LYS A 179 2.38 -13.16 27.59
N GLY A 180 1.79 -13.26 28.77
CA GLY A 180 1.82 -12.21 29.79
C GLY A 180 3.16 -12.20 30.53
N ASP A 181 3.39 -11.10 31.24
CA ASP A 181 4.50 -10.96 32.18
C ASP A 181 4.40 -11.93 33.37
N ASN A 182 3.18 -12.40 33.68
CA ASN A 182 2.91 -13.48 34.62
C ASN A 182 3.36 -14.87 34.13
N GLY A 183 3.96 -14.98 32.94
CA GLY A 183 4.46 -16.23 32.37
C GLY A 183 3.40 -17.12 31.75
N GLN A 184 2.13 -16.71 31.75
CA GLN A 184 1.00 -17.47 31.20
C GLN A 184 0.57 -16.93 29.83
N TYR A 185 -0.02 -17.77 28.99
CA TYR A 185 -0.64 -17.41 27.72
C TYR A 185 -2.05 -16.85 27.93
N LEU A 186 -2.38 -15.85 27.12
CA LEU A 186 -3.73 -15.33 26.97
C LEU A 186 -4.60 -16.40 26.32
N CYS A 187 -5.75 -16.68 26.92
CA CYS A 187 -6.66 -17.69 26.45
C CYS A 187 -8.11 -17.31 26.70
N LEU A 188 -9.01 -17.92 25.93
CA LEU A 188 -10.46 -17.79 26.13
C LEU A 188 -10.92 -18.61 27.34
N ARG A 189 -11.65 -17.99 28.26
CA ARG A 189 -12.29 -18.65 29.41
C ARG A 189 -13.77 -18.28 29.50
N GLN A 190 -14.60 -19.24 29.85
CA GLN A 190 -16.02 -19.02 30.15
C GLN A 190 -16.17 -18.72 31.65
N ILE A 191 -16.59 -17.51 31.97
CA ILE A 191 -16.82 -17.06 33.35
C ILE A 191 -18.22 -16.46 33.40
N GLU A 192 -19.06 -16.91 34.33
CA GLU A 192 -20.44 -16.40 34.46
C GLU A 192 -21.23 -16.41 33.14
N ARG A 193 -21.03 -17.46 32.31
CA ARG A 193 -21.62 -17.64 30.97
C ARG A 193 -21.18 -16.60 29.92
N HIS A 194 -20.14 -15.82 30.20
CA HIS A 194 -19.56 -14.88 29.28
C HIS A 194 -18.13 -15.27 28.87
N PRO A 195 -17.76 -15.07 27.60
CA PRO A 195 -16.41 -15.32 27.12
C PRO A 195 -15.47 -14.16 27.51
N TYR A 196 -14.44 -14.47 28.29
CA TYR A 196 -13.39 -13.54 28.70
C TYR A 196 -12.02 -13.96 28.18
N LEU A 197 -11.15 -12.97 27.97
CA LEU A 197 -9.72 -13.17 27.72
C LEU A 197 -8.95 -13.09 29.04
N GLN A 198 -8.14 -14.12 29.34
CA GLN A 198 -7.36 -14.18 30.57
C GLN A 198 -6.00 -14.83 30.35
N PHE A 199 -4.94 -14.29 30.94
CA PHE A 199 -3.64 -14.96 31.04
C PHE A 199 -3.73 -16.03 32.13
N SER A 200 -3.90 -17.30 31.78
CA SER A 200 -4.22 -18.34 32.78
C SER A 200 -3.69 -19.75 32.52
N THR A 201 -3.03 -19.99 31.38
CA THR A 201 -2.46 -21.30 31.02
C THR A 201 -1.00 -21.16 30.62
N ASP A 202 -0.14 -22.10 30.98
CA ASP A 202 1.25 -22.18 30.52
C ASP A 202 1.41 -23.13 29.31
N ASP A 203 0.35 -23.84 28.92
CA ASP A 203 0.32 -24.72 27.76
C ASP A 203 -0.05 -23.95 26.47
N ILE A 204 0.91 -23.79 25.58
CA ILE A 204 0.69 -23.19 24.24
C ILE A 204 -0.18 -24.08 23.34
N GLY A 205 -0.29 -25.38 23.65
CA GLY A 205 -1.14 -26.34 22.95
C GLY A 205 -2.63 -26.23 23.30
N ASP A 206 -2.99 -25.44 24.32
CA ASP A 206 -4.39 -25.19 24.68
C ASP A 206 -5.12 -24.54 23.47
N PRO A 207 -6.21 -25.15 22.96
CA PRO A 207 -6.91 -24.68 21.77
C PRO A 207 -7.52 -23.28 21.92
N THR A 208 -7.63 -22.78 23.15
CA THR A 208 -8.16 -21.45 23.47
C THR A 208 -7.11 -20.33 23.46
N VAL A 209 -5.83 -20.67 23.30
CA VAL A 209 -4.68 -19.74 23.23
C VAL A 209 -4.47 -19.18 21.81
N ALA A 210 -4.93 -19.92 20.78
CA ALA A 210 -4.74 -19.51 19.40
C ALA A 210 -5.67 -18.36 19.01
N PHE A 211 -5.07 -17.28 18.52
CA PHE A 211 -5.77 -16.14 17.95
C PHE A 211 -5.39 -15.93 16.48
N GLU A 212 -6.37 -15.45 15.71
CA GLU A 212 -6.18 -15.05 14.32
C GLU A 212 -6.14 -13.54 14.21
N ASN A 213 -5.09 -13.02 13.58
CA ASN A 213 -5.00 -11.63 13.15
C ASN A 213 -5.57 -11.50 11.73
N PHE A 214 -6.28 -10.40 11.48
CA PHE A 214 -6.63 -9.94 10.15
C PHE A 214 -6.53 -8.41 10.08
N THR A 215 -5.83 -7.92 9.05
CA THR A 215 -5.70 -6.49 8.74
C THR A 215 -6.88 -6.04 7.89
N THR A 216 -7.54 -4.96 8.29
CA THR A 216 -8.59 -4.31 7.48
C THR A 216 -7.98 -3.47 6.36
N GLN A 217 -8.82 -3.01 5.43
CA GLN A 217 -8.37 -2.22 4.27
C GLN A 217 -7.58 -0.98 4.66
N ASP A 218 -7.97 -0.30 5.74
CA ASP A 218 -7.31 0.90 6.29
C ASP A 218 -6.00 0.60 7.08
N GLY A 219 -5.60 -0.67 7.18
CA GLY A 219 -4.43 -1.08 7.96
C GLY A 219 -4.70 -1.36 9.43
N THR A 220 -5.94 -1.22 9.92
CA THR A 220 -6.27 -1.55 11.32
C THR A 220 -6.16 -3.05 11.56
N LEU A 221 -5.55 -3.44 12.70
CA LEU A 221 -5.45 -4.83 13.11
C LEU A 221 -6.69 -5.26 13.89
N ARG A 222 -7.29 -6.39 13.50
CA ARG A 222 -8.33 -7.06 14.28
C ARG A 222 -7.86 -8.45 14.66
N ILE A 223 -8.23 -8.85 15.87
CA ILE A 223 -7.86 -10.15 16.45
C ILE A 223 -9.15 -10.88 16.79
N LYS A 224 -9.23 -12.16 16.45
CA LYS A 224 -10.34 -13.05 16.85
C LYS A 224 -9.80 -14.31 17.49
N SER A 225 -10.57 -14.93 18.37
CA SER A 225 -10.24 -16.27 18.88
C SER A 225 -10.46 -17.32 17.79
N SER A 226 -9.49 -18.20 17.57
CA SER A 226 -9.64 -19.33 16.65
C SER A 226 -10.60 -20.40 17.19
N TYR A 227 -10.83 -20.41 18.51
CA TYR A 227 -11.71 -21.38 19.17
C TYR A 227 -13.20 -21.12 18.89
N ASN A 228 -13.66 -19.87 18.99
CA ASN A 228 -15.09 -19.53 18.83
C ASN A 228 -15.37 -18.49 17.73
N ASN A 229 -14.35 -18.07 16.97
CA ASN A 229 -14.43 -17.06 15.91
C ASN A 229 -14.92 -15.67 16.34
N GLN A 230 -14.95 -15.37 17.65
CA GLN A 230 -15.36 -14.04 18.14
C GLN A 230 -14.20 -13.04 18.12
N ILE A 231 -14.50 -11.81 17.74
CA ILE A 231 -13.55 -10.70 17.63
C ILE A 231 -13.33 -10.07 19.01
N TRP A 232 -12.09 -9.66 19.27
CA TRP A 232 -11.72 -8.87 20.44
C TRP A 232 -12.37 -7.49 20.35
N ALA A 233 -13.10 -7.09 21.39
CA ALA A 233 -13.67 -5.76 21.46
C ALA A 233 -13.66 -5.24 22.90
N ARG A 234 -13.74 -3.92 23.04
CA ARG A 234 -14.03 -3.33 24.35
C ARG A 234 -15.52 -3.55 24.62
N PRO A 235 -15.93 -3.77 25.89
CA PRO A 235 -17.35 -3.81 26.22
C PRO A 235 -17.95 -2.43 25.94
N GLU A 236 -18.66 -2.28 24.83
CA GLU A 236 -19.72 -1.27 24.69
C GLU A 236 -21.02 -1.92 25.15
N LEU A 237 -21.86 -1.15 25.82
CA LEU A 237 -23.14 -1.59 26.38
C LEU A 237 -23.95 -2.32 25.30
N ASP A 238 -24.12 -3.63 25.52
CA ASP A 238 -25.02 -4.57 24.82
C ASP A 238 -25.06 -4.55 23.28
N LEU A 239 -24.18 -5.33 22.65
CA LEU A 239 -24.52 -6.12 21.45
C LEU A 239 -23.85 -7.50 21.52
N GLY A 240 -24.66 -8.56 21.56
CA GLY A 240 -24.32 -9.90 22.06
C GLY A 240 -23.36 -10.79 21.25
N ARG A 241 -22.22 -10.30 20.72
CA ARG A 241 -21.22 -11.15 20.01
C ARG A 241 -19.74 -10.69 20.11
N PHE A 242 -19.24 -10.37 21.30
CA PHE A 242 -17.86 -9.89 21.49
C PHE A 242 -17.15 -10.52 22.69
N LEU A 243 -15.82 -10.69 22.58
CA LEU A 243 -14.97 -11.11 23.69
C LEU A 243 -14.72 -9.96 24.66
N ARG A 244 -14.81 -10.23 25.97
CA ARG A 244 -14.64 -9.23 27.02
C ARG A 244 -13.27 -9.34 27.71
N TRP A 245 -12.79 -8.21 28.20
CA TRP A 245 -11.60 -8.14 29.05
C TRP A 245 -12.00 -8.37 30.51
N ARG A 246 -11.11 -9.00 31.29
CA ARG A 246 -11.20 -9.09 32.74
C ARG A 246 -10.00 -8.40 33.36
#